data_AF-A0AA35MIJ7-F1
#
_entry.id   AF-A0AA35MIJ7-F1
#
_cell.length_a   1.000
_cell.length_b   1.000
_cell.length_c   1.000
_cell.angle_alpha   90.00
_cell.angle_beta   90.00
_cell.angle_gamma   90.00
#
_symmetry.space_group_name_H-M   'P 1'
#
loop_
_entity.id
_entity.type
_entity.pdbx_description
1 polymer ?
#
loop_
_entity_poly.entity_id
_entity_poly.type
_entity_poly.pdbx_seq_one_letter_code
_entity_poly.pdbx_strand_id
1 'polypeptide(L)'
;MPQTRVKSRDTLGIDLDDGRVLFLPGGTITGTIFRQQTIVSTEATISLVLRGRTKSIFLVSTGQTTVVYRGRFTLINVTQEIFSGPLHIPKDSHKRREWKFTVEIPHKIDSSLLPRYKAHESFVDPEIVDTLTLPASFVSLHGADQAFIEYYLEAKIRFQRERSWVEETAKMPIRMLALSRPPTHPASASFLSIPRSVSSQRLLPGMENAHLTAGQRFKKLLGAPSVPELAFYLELEIPNEIHVDQRPVPITMRAVPHWSSTHEALKNRPQKVRLIDFKATLESRCAILCEGYSWAISKTSWKEKAVLPTPSQSLATAIEIPFSSDEPAIDIGQALDLWVESKGKNSAVFQDFTTFNITLKHKLYWVAKIEIAQETISFNGVQNIIVLPPIDGASAPEYIESEPLPEYETDTSIDAVIQKGKPPSFEEARGIEGKHKNSSHDKGH
;
A
#
# COMPACT_ATOMS: atom_id res chain seq x y z
N MET A 1 -2.84 16.09 -14.22
CA MET A 1 -4.16 15.57 -14.64
C MET A 1 -4.82 14.97 -13.41
N PRO A 2 -5.95 15.53 -12.94
CA PRO A 2 -6.68 15.00 -11.79
C PRO A 2 -7.33 13.64 -12.11
N GLN A 3 -7.86 12.99 -11.08
CA GLN A 3 -8.71 11.82 -11.21
C GLN A 3 -9.99 12.15 -12.00
N THR A 4 -10.55 11.15 -12.67
CA THR A 4 -11.82 11.31 -13.37
C THR A 4 -12.92 11.57 -12.36
N ARG A 5 -13.63 12.69 -12.50
CA ARG A 5 -14.81 13.02 -11.71
C ARG A 5 -16.08 12.65 -12.47
N VAL A 6 -17.19 12.56 -11.75
CA VAL A 6 -18.51 12.47 -12.38
C VAL A 6 -18.65 13.66 -13.31
N LYS A 7 -18.84 13.37 -14.59
CA LYS A 7 -19.18 14.37 -15.60
C LYS A 7 -20.53 13.97 -16.12
N SER A 8 -21.56 14.51 -15.49
CA SER A 8 -22.94 14.43 -15.95
C SER A 8 -23.43 15.86 -16.16
N ARG A 9 -24.08 16.11 -17.28
CA ARG A 9 -24.82 17.36 -17.53
C ARG A 9 -26.26 16.96 -17.81
N ASP A 10 -27.19 17.91 -17.73
CA ASP A 10 -28.59 17.72 -18.16
C ASP A 10 -28.72 17.28 -19.64
N THR A 11 -27.60 17.21 -20.38
CA THR A 11 -27.49 16.79 -21.77
C THR A 11 -27.13 15.30 -21.94
N LEU A 12 -26.32 14.69 -21.05
CA LEU A 12 -25.95 13.27 -21.12
C LEU A 12 -25.44 12.81 -19.74
N GLY A 13 -25.92 11.66 -19.28
CA GLY A 13 -25.52 11.06 -18.01
C GLY A 13 -25.47 9.53 -18.05
N ILE A 14 -24.94 8.96 -16.98
CA ILE A 14 -24.84 7.51 -16.74
C ILE A 14 -25.39 7.26 -15.34
N ASP A 15 -26.40 6.40 -15.23
CA ASP A 15 -26.88 5.85 -13.97
C ASP A 15 -26.46 4.39 -13.87
N LEU A 16 -25.84 4.00 -12.77
CA LEU A 16 -25.58 2.59 -12.46
C LEU A 16 -26.82 2.02 -11.76
N ASP A 17 -27.18 0.78 -12.09
CA ASP A 17 -28.26 0.11 -11.38
C ASP A 17 -27.87 -0.05 -9.88
N ASP A 18 -28.85 0.11 -9.00
CA ASP A 18 -28.70 0.07 -7.53
C ASP A 18 -27.67 1.04 -6.92
N GLY A 19 -27.17 2.02 -7.69
CA GLY A 19 -26.14 2.98 -7.24
C GLY A 19 -24.80 2.32 -6.91
N ARG A 20 -24.58 1.07 -7.33
CA ARG A 20 -23.36 0.31 -7.01
C ARG A 20 -22.16 0.88 -7.74
N VAL A 21 -21.15 1.31 -6.99
CA VAL A 21 -19.88 1.84 -7.55
C VAL A 21 -18.67 0.92 -7.30
N LEU A 22 -18.84 -0.18 -6.55
CA LEU A 22 -17.78 -1.13 -6.22
C LEU A 22 -17.92 -2.42 -7.02
N PHE A 23 -16.86 -2.83 -7.72
CA PHE A 23 -16.85 -4.01 -8.58
C PHE A 23 -15.57 -4.84 -8.40
N LEU A 24 -15.66 -6.13 -8.72
CA LEU A 24 -14.51 -7.03 -8.79
C LEU A 24 -14.12 -7.28 -10.26
N PRO A 25 -12.85 -7.62 -10.54
CA PRO A 25 -12.46 -8.13 -11.86
C PRO A 25 -13.30 -9.37 -12.23
N GLY A 26 -13.79 -9.45 -13.47
CA GLY A 26 -14.75 -10.48 -13.90
C GLY A 26 -16.21 -10.17 -13.57
N GLY A 27 -16.48 -9.12 -12.81
CA GLY A 27 -17.85 -8.70 -12.50
C GLY A 27 -18.57 -8.07 -13.70
N THR A 28 -19.86 -7.84 -13.52
CA THR A 28 -20.70 -7.18 -14.53
C THR A 28 -21.18 -5.83 -14.02
N ILE A 29 -21.15 -4.83 -14.89
CA ILE A 29 -21.71 -3.50 -14.64
C ILE A 29 -22.99 -3.38 -15.47
N THR A 30 -24.10 -3.08 -14.81
CA THR A 30 -25.37 -2.77 -15.47
C THR A 30 -25.79 -1.35 -15.14
N GLY A 31 -26.50 -0.72 -16.07
CA GLY A 31 -26.94 0.64 -15.90
C GLY A 31 -27.65 1.21 -17.12
N THR A 32 -27.76 2.53 -17.11
CA THR A 32 -28.50 3.29 -18.10
C THR A 32 -27.71 4.53 -18.53
N ILE A 33 -27.51 4.71 -19.83
CA ILE A 33 -27.14 6.01 -20.38
C ILE A 33 -28.43 6.79 -20.59
N PHE A 34 -28.47 8.05 -20.18
CA PHE A 34 -29.66 8.88 -20.38
C PHE A 34 -29.34 10.24 -20.97
N ARG A 35 -30.32 10.81 -21.67
CA ARG A 35 -30.31 12.17 -22.19
C ARG A 35 -31.67 12.82 -22.06
N GLN A 36 -31.71 14.08 -21.66
CA GLN A 36 -32.93 14.91 -21.61
C GLN A 36 -32.96 15.97 -22.71
N GLN A 37 -31.80 16.49 -23.13
CA GLN A 37 -31.74 17.55 -24.14
C GLN A 37 -32.22 17.07 -25.52
N THR A 38 -32.99 17.93 -26.18
CA THR A 38 -33.52 17.72 -27.53
C THR A 38 -32.44 17.34 -28.54
N ILE A 39 -32.74 16.34 -29.35
CA ILE A 39 -31.98 15.96 -30.55
C ILE A 39 -32.98 15.61 -31.64
N VAL A 40 -32.73 16.08 -32.85
CA VAL A 40 -33.34 15.55 -34.07
C VAL A 40 -32.18 15.27 -35.02
N SER A 41 -31.88 14.00 -35.25
CA SER A 41 -30.79 13.61 -36.14
C SER A 41 -31.15 12.33 -36.88
N THR A 42 -30.87 12.28 -38.18
CA THR A 42 -31.06 11.08 -39.00
C THR A 42 -29.98 10.04 -38.74
N GLU A 43 -28.87 10.44 -38.13
CA GLU A 43 -27.74 9.57 -37.83
C GLU A 43 -27.13 9.96 -36.48
N ALA A 44 -27.21 9.03 -35.52
CA ALA A 44 -26.59 9.15 -34.22
C ALA A 44 -26.06 7.80 -33.76
N THR A 45 -24.95 7.84 -33.03
CA THR A 45 -24.36 6.68 -32.37
C THR A 45 -24.21 6.95 -30.88
N ILE A 46 -24.47 5.95 -30.05
CA ILE A 46 -24.18 5.97 -28.63
C ILE A 46 -23.27 4.81 -28.33
N SER A 47 -22.14 5.09 -27.71
CA SER A 47 -21.17 4.10 -27.29
C SER A 47 -20.82 4.26 -25.82
N LEU A 48 -20.51 3.16 -25.18
CA LEU A 48 -19.99 3.11 -23.82
C LEU A 48 -18.58 2.54 -23.83
N VAL A 49 -17.69 3.13 -23.04
CA VAL A 49 -16.33 2.65 -22.87
C VAL A 49 -16.02 2.46 -21.40
N LEU A 50 -15.66 1.25 -20.98
CA LEU A 50 -15.04 0.99 -19.68
C LEU A 50 -13.53 1.16 -19.80
N ARG A 51 -12.99 2.13 -19.09
CA ARG A 51 -11.56 2.43 -19.06
C ARG A 51 -10.98 2.11 -17.68
N GLY A 52 -9.81 1.50 -17.67
CA GLY A 52 -8.97 1.33 -16.49
C GLY A 52 -7.57 1.83 -16.80
N ARG A 53 -6.97 2.60 -15.89
CA ARG A 53 -5.62 3.14 -16.09
C ARG A 53 -4.89 3.38 -14.79
N THR A 54 -3.57 3.41 -14.88
CA THR A 54 -2.69 3.91 -13.82
C THR A 54 -2.11 5.27 -14.20
N LYS A 55 -1.84 6.09 -13.19
CA LYS A 55 -1.19 7.39 -13.32
C LYS A 55 -0.25 7.64 -12.15
N SER A 56 0.95 8.08 -12.47
CA SER A 56 1.92 8.59 -11.51
C SER A 56 2.29 10.01 -11.90
N ILE A 57 2.45 10.88 -10.92
CA ILE A 57 2.90 12.25 -11.10
C ILE A 57 3.99 12.52 -10.07
N PHE A 58 5.11 13.07 -10.52
CA PHE A 58 6.25 13.45 -9.70
C PHE A 58 6.66 14.87 -10.04
N LEU A 59 6.76 15.76 -9.04
CA LEU A 59 7.12 17.15 -9.24
C LEU A 59 8.51 17.45 -8.67
N VAL A 60 9.35 18.09 -9.49
CA VAL A 60 10.68 18.56 -9.06
C VAL A 60 10.72 20.07 -9.21
N SER A 61 10.90 20.78 -8.09
CA SER A 61 11.10 22.22 -8.08
C SER A 61 12.57 22.54 -7.88
N THR A 62 13.16 23.31 -8.79
CA THR A 62 14.56 23.78 -8.73
C THR A 62 14.63 25.27 -8.35
N GLY A 63 13.71 25.75 -7.51
CA GLY A 63 13.61 27.15 -7.06
C GLY A 63 13.16 28.15 -8.13
N GLN A 64 13.59 27.98 -9.39
CA GLN A 64 13.21 28.81 -10.54
C GLN A 64 12.24 28.11 -11.50
N THR A 65 12.26 26.77 -11.55
CA THR A 65 11.39 26.00 -12.45
C THR A 65 10.78 24.81 -11.71
N THR A 66 9.60 24.39 -12.17
CA THR A 66 8.96 23.15 -11.71
C THR A 66 8.80 22.22 -12.90
N VAL A 67 9.46 21.06 -12.84
CA VAL A 67 9.35 20.01 -13.85
C VAL A 67 8.36 18.96 -13.36
N VAL A 68 7.38 18.62 -14.19
CA VAL A 68 6.35 17.63 -13.88
C VAL A 68 6.57 16.37 -14.71
N TYR A 69 6.97 15.30 -14.03
CA TYR A 69 7.13 13.96 -14.59
C TYR A 69 5.81 13.20 -14.48
N ARG A 70 5.45 12.44 -15.53
CA ARG A 70 4.19 11.68 -15.56
C ARG A 70 4.43 10.26 -16.06
N GLY A 71 3.82 9.28 -15.41
CA GLY A 71 3.68 7.92 -15.92
C GLY A 71 2.21 7.61 -16.13
N ARG A 72 1.85 6.97 -17.25
CA ARG A 72 0.47 6.62 -17.56
C ARG A 72 0.40 5.33 -18.35
N PHE A 73 -0.41 4.39 -17.87
CA PHE A 73 -0.64 3.12 -18.55
C PHE A 73 -2.13 2.84 -18.63
N THR A 74 -2.59 2.41 -19.80
CA THR A 74 -3.96 1.94 -19.98
C THR A 74 -3.99 0.46 -19.64
N LEU A 75 -4.85 0.06 -18.70
CA LEU A 75 -4.99 -1.32 -18.27
C LEU A 75 -6.07 -2.06 -19.06
N ILE A 76 -7.19 -1.37 -19.35
CA ILE A 76 -8.31 -1.89 -20.15
C ILE A 76 -8.99 -0.75 -20.90
N ASN A 77 -9.61 -1.08 -22.03
CA ASN A 77 -10.40 -0.15 -22.84
C ASN A 77 -11.52 -0.91 -23.57
N VAL A 78 -12.53 -1.37 -22.81
CA VAL A 78 -13.64 -2.17 -23.35
C VAL A 78 -14.67 -1.23 -23.96
N THR A 79 -14.94 -1.37 -25.26
CA THR A 79 -15.88 -0.51 -25.99
C THR A 79 -17.12 -1.30 -26.41
N GLN A 80 -18.30 -0.70 -26.25
CA GLN A 80 -19.58 -1.26 -26.64
C GLN A 80 -20.40 -0.20 -27.39
N GLU A 81 -20.92 -0.54 -28.57
CA GLU A 81 -21.93 0.28 -29.23
C GLU A 81 -23.30 -0.07 -28.65
N ILE A 82 -24.01 0.95 -28.17
CA ILE A 82 -25.31 0.82 -27.49
C ILE A 82 -26.47 1.16 -28.43
N PHE A 83 -26.23 2.09 -29.35
CA PHE A 83 -27.25 2.53 -30.32
C PHE A 83 -26.57 3.06 -31.57
N SER A 84 -27.17 2.78 -32.74
CA SER A 84 -26.79 3.37 -34.01
C SER A 84 -28.05 3.55 -34.87
N GLY A 85 -28.28 4.77 -35.37
CA GLY A 85 -29.40 5.10 -36.24
C GLY A 85 -30.04 6.46 -35.97
N PRO A 86 -31.25 6.71 -36.51
CA PRO A 86 -31.97 7.97 -36.32
C PRO A 86 -32.38 8.20 -34.86
N LEU A 87 -32.14 9.39 -34.33
CA LEU A 87 -32.45 9.76 -32.96
C LEU A 87 -33.33 11.02 -32.90
N HIS A 88 -34.48 10.86 -32.25
CA HIS A 88 -35.40 11.96 -31.93
C HIS A 88 -35.69 11.99 -30.43
N ILE A 89 -35.33 13.10 -29.78
CA ILE A 89 -35.64 13.43 -28.39
C ILE A 89 -36.38 14.78 -28.42
N PRO A 90 -37.68 14.84 -28.10
CA PRO A 90 -38.48 16.06 -28.22
C PRO A 90 -38.18 17.08 -27.10
N LYS A 91 -38.46 18.36 -27.36
CA LYS A 91 -38.15 19.50 -26.47
C LYS A 91 -38.94 19.55 -25.17
N ASP A 92 -40.18 19.07 -25.20
CA ASP A 92 -41.10 19.11 -24.04
C ASP A 92 -41.26 17.74 -23.36
N SER A 93 -40.28 16.86 -23.57
CA SER A 93 -40.26 15.55 -22.91
C SER A 93 -39.82 15.73 -21.45
N HIS A 94 -40.76 15.68 -20.51
CA HIS A 94 -40.42 15.47 -19.09
C HIS A 94 -39.74 14.10 -18.84
N LYS A 95 -39.70 13.22 -19.86
CA LYS A 95 -39.06 11.91 -19.80
C LYS A 95 -37.67 11.98 -20.43
N ARG A 96 -36.67 11.46 -19.72
CA ARG A 96 -35.34 11.23 -20.30
C ARG A 96 -35.40 10.05 -21.29
N ARG A 97 -34.66 10.15 -22.40
CA ARG A 97 -34.40 9.00 -23.26
C ARG A 97 -33.30 8.17 -22.61
N GLU A 98 -33.51 6.86 -22.58
CA GLU A 98 -32.66 5.92 -21.86
C GLU A 98 -32.19 4.80 -22.79
N TRP A 99 -30.95 4.36 -22.58
CA TRP A 99 -30.36 3.19 -23.20
C TRP A 99 -29.72 2.34 -22.13
N LYS A 100 -30.23 1.12 -21.94
CA LYS A 100 -29.67 0.15 -21.00
C LYS A 100 -28.36 -0.40 -21.55
N PHE A 101 -27.43 -0.68 -20.66
CA PHE A 101 -26.17 -1.33 -21.00
C PHE A 101 -25.82 -2.44 -20.00
N THR A 102 -24.96 -3.34 -20.45
CA THR A 102 -24.34 -4.36 -19.63
C THR A 102 -22.92 -4.54 -20.14
N VAL A 103 -21.94 -4.32 -19.27
CA VAL A 103 -20.51 -4.42 -19.58
C VAL A 103 -19.86 -5.42 -18.63
N GLU A 104 -19.15 -6.39 -19.20
CA GLU A 104 -18.32 -7.31 -18.44
C GLU A 104 -16.96 -6.69 -18.16
N ILE A 105 -16.50 -6.79 -16.91
CA ILE A 105 -15.17 -6.34 -16.50
C ILE A 105 -14.20 -7.48 -16.79
N PRO A 106 -13.13 -7.27 -17.57
CA PRO A 106 -12.11 -8.30 -17.78
C PRO A 106 -11.49 -8.76 -16.46
N HIS A 107 -11.12 -10.03 -16.37
CA HIS A 107 -10.35 -10.53 -15.21
C HIS A 107 -8.91 -9.99 -15.19
N LYS A 108 -8.36 -9.74 -16.38
CA LYS A 108 -6.94 -9.46 -16.61
C LYS A 108 -6.73 -8.12 -17.30
N ILE A 109 -5.51 -7.62 -17.20
CA ILE A 109 -5.03 -6.47 -17.96
C ILE A 109 -5.02 -6.83 -19.46
N ASP A 110 -5.39 -5.87 -20.31
CA ASP A 110 -5.28 -6.00 -21.77
C ASP A 110 -3.85 -5.65 -22.20
N SER A 111 -3.05 -6.68 -22.47
CA SER A 111 -1.64 -6.52 -22.84
C SER A 111 -1.44 -5.81 -24.18
N SER A 112 -2.45 -5.81 -25.06
CA SER A 112 -2.39 -5.13 -26.35
C SER A 112 -2.38 -3.60 -26.23
N LEU A 113 -2.84 -3.06 -25.09
CA LEU A 113 -2.89 -1.62 -24.81
C LEU A 113 -1.60 -1.08 -24.19
N LEU A 114 -0.66 -1.96 -23.87
CA LEU A 114 0.58 -1.61 -23.22
C LEU A 114 1.65 -1.31 -24.27
N PRO A 115 2.38 -0.20 -24.13
CA PRO A 115 3.55 0.02 -24.96
C PRO A 115 4.60 -1.08 -24.75
N ARG A 116 5.46 -1.29 -25.75
CA ARG A 116 6.58 -2.23 -25.64
C ARG A 116 7.66 -1.58 -24.77
N TYR A 117 7.78 -2.02 -23.52
CA TYR A 117 8.78 -1.52 -22.57
C TYR A 117 9.91 -2.52 -22.35
N LYS A 118 11.07 -2.01 -21.93
CA LYS A 118 12.16 -2.83 -21.38
C LYS A 118 11.92 -3.08 -19.89
N ALA A 119 12.45 -4.18 -19.34
CA ALA A 119 12.23 -4.57 -17.95
C ALA A 119 12.62 -3.50 -16.89
N HIS A 120 13.54 -2.57 -17.21
CA HIS A 120 13.92 -1.50 -16.30
C HIS A 120 12.99 -0.28 -16.34
N GLU A 121 12.11 -0.18 -17.35
CA GLU A 121 11.13 0.90 -17.55
C GLU A 121 9.80 0.61 -16.84
N SER A 122 9.70 -0.53 -16.16
CA SER A 122 8.48 -0.98 -15.48
C SER A 122 8.80 -1.66 -14.15
N PHE A 123 7.85 -1.64 -13.22
CA PHE A 123 7.90 -2.54 -12.06
C PHE A 123 7.39 -3.94 -12.36
N VAL A 124 6.77 -4.14 -13.52
CA VAL A 124 6.24 -5.42 -13.97
C VAL A 124 7.18 -6.01 -15.00
N ASP A 125 7.48 -7.30 -14.85
CA ASP A 125 8.21 -8.05 -15.88
C ASP A 125 7.30 -8.25 -17.11
N PRO A 126 7.75 -7.89 -18.33
CA PRO A 126 7.01 -8.16 -19.57
C PRO A 126 6.52 -9.61 -19.71
N GLU A 127 7.24 -10.59 -19.16
CA GLU A 127 6.89 -12.02 -19.29
C GLU A 127 5.63 -12.42 -18.51
N ILE A 128 5.27 -11.68 -17.45
CA ILE A 128 4.13 -12.04 -16.59
C ILE A 128 2.88 -11.22 -16.89
N VAL A 129 2.94 -10.26 -17.83
CA VAL A 129 1.86 -9.30 -18.09
C VAL A 129 0.51 -9.98 -18.35
N ASP A 130 0.49 -11.02 -19.18
CA ASP A 130 -0.73 -11.77 -19.54
C ASP A 130 -1.32 -12.59 -18.37
N THR A 131 -0.60 -12.66 -17.25
CA THR A 131 -1.07 -13.31 -16.01
C THR A 131 -1.65 -12.32 -15.01
N LEU A 132 -1.42 -11.01 -15.20
CA LEU A 132 -1.81 -9.99 -14.25
C LEU A 132 -3.31 -9.73 -14.25
N THR A 133 -3.91 -9.78 -13.06
CA THR A 133 -5.29 -9.36 -12.82
C THR A 133 -5.41 -7.84 -12.77
N LEU A 134 -6.63 -7.32 -12.94
CA LEU A 134 -6.87 -5.90 -12.72
C LEU A 134 -6.56 -5.50 -11.26
N PRO A 135 -5.70 -4.49 -11.02
CA PRO A 135 -5.44 -4.00 -9.68
C PRO A 135 -6.65 -3.25 -9.12
N ALA A 136 -6.77 -3.23 -7.80
CA ALA A 136 -7.79 -2.41 -7.13
C ALA A 136 -7.59 -0.91 -7.41
N SER A 137 -8.66 -0.15 -7.26
CA SER A 137 -8.59 1.31 -7.25
C SER A 137 -7.73 1.79 -6.09
N PHE A 138 -6.80 2.70 -6.39
CA PHE A 138 -5.81 3.20 -5.44
C PHE A 138 -5.61 4.70 -5.65
N VAL A 139 -5.41 5.41 -4.54
CA VAL A 139 -5.07 6.83 -4.51
C VAL A 139 -4.08 7.06 -3.38
N SER A 140 -2.95 7.68 -3.69
CA SER A 140 -2.02 8.19 -2.68
C SER A 140 -1.46 9.53 -3.15
N LEU A 141 -1.42 10.48 -2.21
CA LEU A 141 -0.95 11.84 -2.39
C LEU A 141 0.14 12.11 -1.35
N HIS A 142 1.31 12.53 -1.80
CA HIS A 142 2.42 12.87 -0.92
C HIS A 142 3.03 14.21 -1.33
N GLY A 143 2.54 15.28 -0.69
CA GLY A 143 2.83 16.64 -1.13
C GLY A 143 2.32 16.86 -2.55
N ALA A 144 3.23 17.10 -3.49
CA ALA A 144 2.91 17.27 -4.90
C ALA A 144 2.91 15.95 -5.69
N ASP A 145 3.50 14.88 -5.13
CA ASP A 145 3.60 13.57 -5.80
C ASP A 145 2.28 12.80 -5.69
N GLN A 146 1.90 12.11 -6.76
CA GLN A 146 0.60 11.45 -6.84
C GLN A 146 0.69 10.07 -7.51
N ALA A 147 -0.13 9.15 -7.01
CA ALA A 147 -0.30 7.81 -7.57
C ALA A 147 -1.79 7.45 -7.61
N PHE A 148 -2.27 7.04 -8.78
CA PHE A 148 -3.67 6.65 -8.99
C PHE A 148 -3.81 5.39 -9.82
N ILE A 149 -4.75 4.54 -9.41
CA ILE A 149 -5.32 3.47 -10.22
C ILE A 149 -6.82 3.73 -10.27
N GLU A 150 -7.34 4.05 -11.45
CA GLU A 150 -8.73 4.48 -11.62
C GLU A 150 -9.44 3.68 -12.71
N TYR A 151 -10.75 3.51 -12.52
CA TYR A 151 -11.66 2.89 -13.47
C TYR A 151 -12.87 3.79 -13.64
N TYR A 152 -13.37 3.92 -14.86
CA TYR A 152 -14.53 4.74 -15.14
C TYR A 152 -15.23 4.32 -16.43
N LEU A 153 -16.53 4.55 -16.47
CA LEU A 153 -17.33 4.49 -17.69
C LEU A 153 -17.28 5.85 -18.39
N GLU A 154 -17.19 5.82 -19.71
CA GLU A 154 -17.30 6.99 -20.59
C GLU A 154 -18.38 6.71 -21.62
N ALA A 155 -19.53 7.38 -21.49
CA ALA A 155 -20.58 7.36 -22.50
C ALA A 155 -20.34 8.48 -23.49
N LYS A 156 -20.44 8.16 -24.77
CA LYS A 156 -20.34 9.12 -25.87
C LYS A 156 -21.59 9.06 -26.72
N ILE A 157 -22.16 10.22 -27.00
CA ILE A 157 -23.17 10.39 -28.04
C ILE A 157 -22.58 11.22 -29.17
N ARG A 158 -22.68 10.72 -30.39
CA ARG A 158 -22.25 11.42 -31.60
C ARG A 158 -23.44 11.51 -32.54
N PHE A 159 -23.77 12.71 -33.01
CA PHE A 159 -24.94 12.95 -33.87
C PHE A 159 -24.69 14.10 -34.84
N GLN A 160 -25.43 14.13 -35.94
CA GLN A 160 -25.31 15.21 -36.92
C GLN A 160 -26.23 16.38 -36.54
N ARG A 161 -25.68 17.60 -36.54
CA ARG A 161 -26.40 18.88 -36.38
C ARG A 161 -25.87 19.90 -37.37
N GLU A 162 -26.76 20.50 -38.17
CA GLU A 162 -26.42 21.60 -39.09
C GLU A 162 -25.18 21.29 -39.97
N ARG A 163 -25.13 20.06 -40.52
CA ARG A 163 -24.03 19.49 -41.34
C ARG A 163 -22.72 19.19 -40.61
N SER A 164 -22.64 19.40 -39.30
CA SER A 164 -21.48 19.06 -38.47
C SER A 164 -21.77 17.85 -37.57
N TRP A 165 -20.73 17.12 -37.19
CA TRP A 165 -20.81 16.10 -36.16
C TRP A 165 -20.60 16.74 -34.79
N VAL A 166 -21.55 16.52 -33.88
CA VAL A 166 -21.45 16.92 -32.48
C VAL A 166 -21.15 15.67 -31.65
N GLU A 167 -20.14 15.75 -30.79
CA GLU A 167 -19.84 14.71 -29.79
C GLU A 167 -20.05 15.28 -28.39
N GLU A 168 -20.85 14.60 -27.57
CA GLU A 168 -20.97 14.87 -26.15
C GLU A 168 -20.56 13.66 -25.33
N THR A 169 -20.01 13.91 -24.13
CA THR A 169 -19.42 12.87 -23.28
C THR A 169 -19.87 13.00 -21.83
N ALA A 170 -20.22 11.85 -21.24
CA ALA A 170 -20.49 11.69 -19.81
C ALA A 170 -19.50 10.68 -19.21
N LYS A 171 -19.11 10.90 -17.95
CA LYS A 171 -18.16 10.03 -17.24
C LYS A 171 -18.70 9.64 -15.88
N MET A 172 -18.57 8.36 -15.54
CA MET A 172 -18.95 7.80 -14.24
C MET A 172 -17.78 7.00 -13.67
N PRO A 173 -17.08 7.51 -12.64
CA PRO A 173 -16.06 6.75 -11.93
C PRO A 173 -16.65 5.52 -11.24
N ILE A 174 -15.90 4.43 -11.27
CA ILE A 174 -16.20 3.21 -10.51
C ILE A 174 -14.94 2.77 -9.75
N ARG A 175 -15.09 1.83 -8.84
CA ARG A 175 -13.99 1.32 -8.03
C ARG A 175 -13.82 -0.17 -8.24
N MET A 176 -12.57 -0.56 -8.47
CA MET A 176 -12.16 -1.95 -8.51
C MET A 176 -11.72 -2.38 -7.12
N LEU A 177 -12.27 -3.49 -6.65
CA LEU A 177 -11.81 -4.19 -5.46
C LEU A 177 -10.71 -5.17 -5.85
N ALA A 178 -9.80 -5.47 -4.93
CA ALA A 178 -8.84 -6.54 -5.15
C ALA A 178 -9.52 -7.89 -4.89
N LEU A 179 -9.15 -8.90 -5.70
CA LEU A 179 -9.52 -10.27 -5.44
C LEU A 179 -8.81 -10.73 -4.16
N SER A 180 -9.59 -11.08 -3.15
CA SER A 180 -9.07 -11.72 -1.95
C SER A 180 -8.79 -13.19 -2.23
N ARG A 181 -7.87 -13.76 -1.47
CA ARG A 181 -7.62 -15.21 -1.43
C ARG A 181 -7.77 -15.68 0.02
N PRO A 182 -8.22 -16.90 0.29
CA PRO A 182 -8.27 -17.39 1.66
C PRO A 182 -6.85 -17.38 2.28
N PRO A 183 -6.75 -17.26 3.62
CA PRO A 183 -5.48 -17.40 4.31
C PRO A 183 -4.81 -18.72 3.90
N THR A 184 -3.55 -18.65 3.50
CA THR A 184 -2.76 -19.86 3.22
C THR A 184 -2.63 -20.64 4.54
N HIS A 185 -3.04 -21.91 4.59
CA HIS A 185 -2.85 -22.77 5.77
C HIS A 185 -1.88 -23.93 5.45
N PRO A 186 -0.86 -24.19 6.29
CA PRO A 186 -0.46 -23.39 7.45
C PRO A 186 -0.01 -21.98 7.04
N ALA A 187 -0.29 -20.98 7.88
CA ALA A 187 0.09 -19.61 7.62
C ALA A 187 1.60 -19.56 7.40
N SER A 188 2.02 -19.10 6.22
CA SER A 188 3.42 -18.85 5.96
C SER A 188 3.88 -17.82 6.99
N ALA A 189 4.73 -18.22 7.93
CA ALA A 189 5.26 -17.37 8.98
C ALA A 189 6.78 -17.40 8.97
N SER A 190 7.37 -16.26 9.32
CA SER A 190 8.81 -16.16 9.56
C SER A 190 9.09 -16.46 11.03
N PHE A 191 9.97 -17.42 11.25
CA PHE A 191 10.51 -17.74 12.56
C PHE A 191 11.79 -16.94 12.80
N LEU A 192 11.84 -16.21 13.92
CA LEU A 192 12.99 -15.44 14.36
C LEU A 192 13.47 -15.98 15.70
N SER A 193 14.76 -16.26 15.83
CA SER A 193 15.39 -16.66 17.10
C SER A 193 16.51 -15.69 17.42
N ILE A 194 16.35 -14.90 18.49
CA ILE A 194 17.22 -13.78 18.83
C ILE A 194 17.98 -14.09 20.12
N PRO A 195 19.31 -14.33 20.08
CA PRO A 195 20.09 -14.60 21.27
C PRO A 195 20.18 -13.35 22.16
N ARG A 196 19.99 -13.54 23.47
CA ARG A 196 20.17 -12.51 24.50
C ARG A 196 20.67 -13.11 25.81
N SER A 197 21.11 -12.21 26.69
CA SER A 197 21.39 -12.54 28.07
C SER A 197 20.95 -11.45 29.03
N VAL A 198 20.74 -11.83 30.29
CA VAL A 198 20.46 -10.93 31.42
C VAL A 198 21.44 -11.24 32.54
N SER A 199 22.09 -10.20 33.07
CA SER A 199 22.97 -10.33 34.23
C SER A 199 22.37 -9.58 35.42
N SER A 200 22.01 -10.28 36.49
CA SER A 200 21.49 -9.67 37.71
C SER A 200 21.56 -10.61 38.89
N GLN A 201 21.91 -10.09 40.08
CA GLN A 201 21.88 -10.89 41.31
C GLN A 201 20.46 -11.36 41.67
N ARG A 202 19.43 -10.70 41.13
CA ARG A 202 18.01 -11.08 41.30
C ARG A 202 17.63 -12.37 40.59
N LEU A 203 18.51 -12.91 39.75
CA LEU A 203 18.32 -14.24 39.13
C LEU A 203 18.57 -15.36 40.14
N LEU A 204 19.26 -15.09 41.25
CA LEU A 204 19.53 -16.10 42.28
C LEU A 204 18.31 -16.35 43.16
N PRO A 205 18.10 -17.60 43.62
CA PRO A 205 17.03 -17.92 44.55
C PRO A 205 17.11 -17.10 45.83
N GLY A 206 15.96 -16.59 46.28
CA GLY A 206 15.84 -15.76 47.49
C GLY A 206 16.27 -14.30 47.28
N MET A 207 16.68 -13.92 46.08
CA MET A 207 17.06 -12.54 45.72
C MET A 207 16.11 -11.89 44.71
N GLU A 208 15.00 -12.54 44.35
CA GLU A 208 14.10 -12.15 43.26
C GLU A 208 13.50 -10.75 43.48
N ASN A 209 13.24 -10.41 44.74
CA ASN A 209 12.70 -9.11 45.16
C ASN A 209 13.74 -8.23 45.88
N ALA A 210 15.02 -8.61 45.86
CA ALA A 210 16.05 -7.88 46.58
C ALA A 210 16.28 -6.47 45.99
N HIS A 211 16.43 -5.48 46.87
CA HIS A 211 16.96 -4.17 46.48
C HIS A 211 18.48 -4.27 46.32
N LEU A 212 18.97 -4.14 45.07
CA LEU A 212 20.39 -4.20 44.80
C LEU A 212 21.11 -3.02 45.46
N THR A 213 22.17 -3.32 46.22
CA THR A 213 23.05 -2.33 46.83
C THR A 213 23.79 -1.53 45.76
N ALA A 214 24.28 -0.33 46.09
CA ALA A 214 25.06 0.49 45.15
C ALA A 214 26.27 -0.27 44.59
N GLY A 215 26.97 -1.05 45.43
CA GLY A 215 28.09 -1.90 45.01
C GLY A 215 27.67 -3.03 44.06
N GLN A 216 26.51 -3.66 44.27
CA GLN A 216 25.99 -4.68 43.36
C GLN A 216 25.57 -4.07 42.01
N ARG A 217 24.97 -2.89 42.01
CA ARG A 217 24.64 -2.14 40.77
C ARG A 217 25.90 -1.79 39.99
N PHE A 218 26.96 -1.34 40.68
CA PHE A 218 28.24 -1.04 40.06
C PHE A 218 28.93 -2.30 39.47
N LYS A 219 28.96 -3.41 40.22
CA LYS A 219 29.47 -4.71 39.72
C LYS A 219 28.71 -5.20 38.48
N LYS A 220 27.39 -5.02 38.46
CA LYS A 220 26.55 -5.32 37.29
C LYS A 220 26.88 -4.42 36.10
N LEU A 221 27.04 -3.11 36.33
CA LEU A 221 27.42 -2.16 35.28
C LEU A 221 28.79 -2.49 34.66
N LEU A 222 29.73 -2.98 35.47
CA LEU A 222 31.06 -3.40 35.04
C LEU A 222 31.11 -4.81 34.43
N GLY A 223 29.99 -5.53 34.34
CA GLY A 223 29.97 -6.92 33.85
C GLY A 223 30.84 -7.86 34.67
N ALA A 224 30.91 -7.66 35.99
CA ALA A 224 31.79 -8.44 36.86
C ALA A 224 31.42 -9.95 36.81
N PRO A 225 32.39 -10.88 36.69
CA PRO A 225 32.13 -12.32 36.57
C PRO A 225 31.30 -12.91 37.72
N SER A 226 31.32 -12.26 38.89
CA SER A 226 30.51 -12.60 40.07
C SER A 226 29.01 -12.32 39.92
N VAL A 227 28.57 -11.70 38.82
CA VAL A 227 27.16 -11.41 38.55
C VAL A 227 26.60 -12.54 37.70
N PRO A 228 25.59 -13.27 38.17
CA PRO A 228 25.07 -14.41 37.44
C PRO A 228 24.37 -13.94 36.17
N GLU A 229 24.59 -14.67 35.09
CA GLU A 229 24.09 -14.40 33.74
C GLU A 229 23.20 -15.54 33.26
N LEU A 230 22.00 -15.18 32.80
CA LEU A 230 21.05 -16.07 32.13
C LEU A 230 21.13 -15.81 30.63
N ALA A 231 21.50 -16.83 29.85
CA ALA A 231 21.48 -16.77 28.39
C ALA A 231 20.22 -17.48 27.85
N PHE A 232 19.59 -16.91 26.83
CA PHE A 232 18.38 -17.45 26.20
C PHE A 232 18.20 -16.93 24.78
N TYR A 233 17.28 -17.54 24.05
CA TYR A 233 16.79 -17.07 22.76
C TYR A 233 15.36 -16.55 22.93
N LEU A 234 15.05 -15.37 22.39
CA LEU A 234 13.67 -14.97 22.18
C LEU A 234 13.24 -15.48 20.81
N GLU A 235 12.28 -16.40 20.81
CA GLU A 235 11.71 -16.96 19.59
C GLU A 235 10.37 -16.27 19.28
N LEU A 236 10.23 -15.77 18.06
CA LEU A 236 9.01 -15.16 17.56
C LEU A 236 8.59 -15.82 16.25
N GLU A 237 7.29 -16.02 16.09
CA GLU A 237 6.68 -16.37 14.81
C GLU A 237 5.80 -15.20 14.36
N ILE A 238 6.10 -14.66 13.18
CA ILE A 238 5.43 -13.49 12.61
C ILE A 238 4.85 -13.89 11.26
N PRO A 239 3.58 -13.58 10.96
CA PRO A 239 2.97 -13.98 9.70
C PRO A 239 3.64 -13.24 8.54
N ASN A 240 3.85 -13.94 7.42
CA ASN A 240 4.36 -13.35 6.18
C ASN A 240 3.26 -12.64 5.40
N GLU A 241 2.00 -12.93 5.73
CA GLU A 241 0.81 -12.38 5.07
C GLU A 241 -0.22 -11.97 6.13
N ILE A 242 -0.83 -10.79 5.97
CA ILE A 242 -1.92 -10.31 6.84
C ILE A 242 -3.04 -9.78 5.97
N HIS A 243 -4.28 -10.13 6.27
CA HIS A 243 -5.44 -9.50 5.65
C HIS A 243 -5.76 -8.15 6.31
N VAL A 244 -6.10 -7.16 5.51
CA VAL A 244 -6.71 -5.92 6.03
C VAL A 244 -7.98 -6.28 6.81
N ASP A 245 -8.18 -5.62 7.94
CA ASP A 245 -9.27 -5.84 8.90
C ASP A 245 -9.25 -7.25 9.57
N GLN A 246 -8.18 -8.03 9.43
CA GLN A 246 -7.99 -9.28 10.18
C GLN A 246 -7.72 -9.01 11.65
N ARG A 247 -8.49 -9.69 12.52
CA ARG A 247 -8.35 -9.60 13.98
C ARG A 247 -8.46 -10.99 14.63
N PRO A 248 -7.47 -11.43 15.42
CA PRO A 248 -6.15 -10.82 15.62
C PRO A 248 -5.15 -11.16 14.49
N VAL A 249 -4.05 -10.40 14.44
CA VAL A 249 -2.82 -10.75 13.70
C VAL A 249 -2.05 -11.77 14.54
N PRO A 250 -1.86 -13.02 14.08
CA PRO A 250 -1.29 -14.08 14.91
C PRO A 250 0.22 -13.92 15.03
N ILE A 251 0.69 -13.38 16.15
CA ILE A 251 2.14 -13.27 16.46
C ILE A 251 2.38 -14.11 17.70
N THR A 252 3.26 -15.11 17.61
CA THR A 252 3.59 -15.94 18.77
C THR A 252 4.98 -15.63 19.32
N MET A 253 5.16 -15.85 20.62
CA MET A 253 6.41 -15.57 21.33
C MET A 253 6.70 -16.65 22.38
N ARG A 254 7.97 -17.05 22.50
CA ARG A 254 8.50 -17.79 23.66
C ARG A 254 9.95 -17.43 23.92
N ALA A 255 10.42 -17.70 25.12
CA ALA A 255 11.83 -17.60 25.47
C ALA A 255 12.39 -19.01 25.71
N VAL A 256 13.51 -19.34 25.07
CA VAL A 256 14.14 -20.66 25.17
C VAL A 256 15.48 -20.52 25.86
N PRO A 257 15.69 -21.17 27.03
CA PRO A 257 16.96 -21.07 27.74
C PRO A 257 18.13 -21.64 26.95
N HIS A 258 19.28 -20.99 27.04
CA HIS A 258 20.55 -21.47 26.49
C HIS A 258 21.46 -21.91 27.64
N TRP A 259 21.24 -23.13 28.14
CA TRP A 259 21.84 -23.63 29.37
C TRP A 259 23.37 -23.75 29.34
N SER A 260 23.97 -24.05 28.18
CA SER A 260 25.42 -24.12 27.99
C SER A 260 26.14 -22.79 28.20
N SER A 261 25.45 -21.67 27.96
CA SER A 261 25.98 -20.31 28.15
C SER A 261 25.39 -19.61 29.38
N THR A 262 24.64 -20.33 30.21
CA THR A 262 24.03 -19.80 31.43
C THR A 262 24.91 -20.13 32.63
N HIS A 263 25.04 -19.18 33.56
CA HIS A 263 25.78 -19.34 34.79
C HIS A 263 25.31 -20.58 35.58
N GLU A 264 26.24 -21.38 36.12
CA GLU A 264 25.96 -22.70 36.74
C GLU A 264 24.83 -22.64 37.79
N ALA A 265 24.82 -21.60 38.64
CA ALA A 265 23.80 -21.39 39.67
C ALA A 265 22.35 -21.23 39.13
N LEU A 266 22.18 -21.00 37.83
CA LEU A 266 20.89 -20.79 37.17
C LEU A 266 20.46 -21.96 36.28
N LYS A 267 21.32 -22.95 36.02
CA LYS A 267 21.03 -24.03 35.07
C LYS A 267 19.79 -24.84 35.48
N ASN A 268 18.96 -25.16 34.49
CA ASN A 268 17.73 -25.94 34.62
C ASN A 268 16.73 -25.34 35.63
N ARG A 269 16.78 -24.02 35.85
CA ARG A 269 15.85 -23.30 36.72
C ARG A 269 14.93 -22.41 35.88
N PRO A 270 13.61 -22.65 35.87
CA PRO A 270 12.66 -21.80 35.18
C PRO A 270 12.76 -20.34 35.64
N GLN A 271 12.63 -19.41 34.70
CA GLN A 271 12.67 -17.98 34.97
C GLN A 271 11.34 -17.37 34.57
N LYS A 272 10.83 -16.43 35.37
CA LYS A 272 9.62 -15.68 35.01
C LYS A 272 9.98 -14.63 33.96
N VAL A 273 9.48 -14.82 32.74
CA VAL A 273 9.62 -13.87 31.64
C VAL A 273 8.29 -13.18 31.42
N ARG A 274 8.28 -11.85 31.41
CA ARG A 274 7.06 -11.06 31.25
C ARG A 274 7.19 -10.10 30.08
N LEU A 275 6.28 -10.13 29.12
CA LEU A 275 6.13 -9.07 28.14
C LEU A 275 5.45 -7.88 28.82
N ILE A 276 6.12 -6.73 28.82
CA ILE A 276 5.66 -5.51 29.50
C ILE A 276 5.28 -4.40 28.51
N ASP A 277 5.78 -4.47 27.27
CA ASP A 277 5.44 -3.54 26.20
C ASP A 277 5.61 -4.23 24.85
N PHE A 278 4.68 -4.00 23.93
CA PHE A 278 4.80 -4.45 22.56
C PHE A 278 4.20 -3.40 21.63
N LYS A 279 4.97 -3.03 20.61
CA LYS A 279 4.55 -2.08 19.61
C LYS A 279 4.83 -2.65 18.24
N ALA A 280 3.80 -2.68 17.40
CA ALA A 280 3.92 -3.01 15.99
C ALA A 280 3.53 -1.78 15.13
N THR A 281 4.23 -1.59 14.02
CA THR A 281 3.98 -0.51 13.06
C THR A 281 4.13 -1.05 11.65
N LEU A 282 3.05 -0.94 10.89
CA LEU A 282 3.03 -1.24 9.47
C LEU A 282 3.50 -0.01 8.70
N GLU A 283 4.59 -0.13 7.96
CA GLU A 283 5.09 0.90 7.04
C GLU A 283 4.70 0.52 5.62
N SER A 284 3.87 1.33 4.99
CA SER A 284 3.52 1.25 3.58
C SER A 284 4.52 2.05 2.77
N ARG A 285 5.13 1.45 1.75
CA ARG A 285 6.01 2.13 0.81
C ARG A 285 5.36 2.17 -0.56
N CYS A 286 4.93 3.36 -0.98
CA CYS A 286 4.49 3.62 -2.34
C CYS A 286 5.70 4.06 -3.16
N ALA A 287 5.96 3.40 -4.29
CA ALA A 287 6.95 3.87 -5.25
C ALA A 287 6.32 4.04 -6.62
N ILE A 288 6.70 5.12 -7.31
CA ILE A 288 6.22 5.44 -8.65
C ILE A 288 7.37 5.51 -9.64
N LEU A 289 7.08 5.14 -10.89
CA LEU A 289 7.91 5.43 -12.06
C LEU A 289 7.19 6.47 -12.91
N CYS A 290 7.91 7.46 -13.38
CA CYS A 290 7.43 8.42 -14.36
C CYS A 290 8.41 8.47 -15.52
N GLU A 291 7.89 8.69 -16.72
CA GLU A 291 8.72 8.99 -17.86
C GLU A 291 9.28 10.41 -17.71
N GLY A 292 10.58 10.56 -17.96
CA GLY A 292 11.30 11.82 -17.88
C GLY A 292 11.81 12.30 -19.22
N TYR A 293 12.49 13.46 -19.19
CA TYR A 293 13.07 14.06 -20.38
C TYR A 293 14.06 13.08 -21.03
N SER A 294 14.04 12.98 -22.36
CA SER A 294 14.86 12.05 -23.15
C SER A 294 14.67 10.55 -22.86
N TRP A 295 13.46 10.12 -22.47
CA TRP A 295 13.13 8.71 -22.16
C TRP A 295 13.82 8.16 -20.91
N ALA A 296 14.46 9.02 -20.10
CA ALA A 296 15.02 8.63 -18.82
C ALA A 296 13.89 8.37 -17.82
N ILE A 297 13.92 7.24 -17.12
CA ILE A 297 12.91 6.89 -16.12
C ILE A 297 13.24 7.59 -14.81
N SER A 298 12.28 8.33 -14.26
CA SER A 298 12.38 8.92 -12.93
C SER A 298 11.66 8.05 -11.92
N LYS A 299 12.35 7.69 -10.82
CA LYS A 299 11.79 6.87 -9.74
C LYS A 299 11.78 7.67 -8.43
N THR A 300 10.63 7.70 -7.76
CA THR A 300 10.52 8.20 -6.39
C THR A 300 9.72 7.23 -5.53
N SER A 301 9.84 7.36 -4.20
CA SER A 301 9.04 6.59 -3.26
C SER A 301 8.88 7.34 -1.96
N TRP A 302 7.72 7.20 -1.34
CA TRP A 302 7.43 7.71 0.00
C TRP A 302 6.94 6.60 0.90
N LYS A 303 6.84 6.93 2.18
CA LYS A 303 6.47 6.00 3.25
C LYS A 303 5.33 6.58 4.07
N GLU A 304 4.35 5.75 4.34
CA GLU A 304 3.25 6.03 5.27
C GLU A 304 3.30 5.00 6.40
N LYS A 305 2.90 5.39 7.62
CA LYS A 305 2.99 4.52 8.79
C LYS A 305 1.63 4.41 9.47
N ALA A 306 1.16 3.18 9.61
CA ALA A 306 0.02 2.82 10.43
C ALA A 306 0.53 2.07 11.67
N VAL A 307 0.28 2.62 12.85
CA VAL A 307 0.53 1.90 14.11
C VAL A 307 -0.60 0.90 14.29
N LEU A 308 -0.28 -0.38 14.47
CA LEU A 308 -1.31 -1.38 14.73
C LEU A 308 -1.97 -1.01 16.05
N PRO A 309 -3.31 -0.88 16.10
CA PRO A 309 -4.00 -0.58 17.34
C PRO A 309 -3.62 -1.63 18.39
N THR A 310 -3.14 -1.14 19.52
CA THR A 310 -3.18 -1.87 20.78
C THR A 310 -4.25 -1.18 21.62
N PRO A 311 -5.02 -1.91 22.46
CA PRO A 311 -5.83 -1.30 23.50
C PRO A 311 -5.00 -0.20 24.20
N SER A 312 -5.56 1.01 24.36
CA SER A 312 -4.82 2.26 24.60
C SER A 312 -4.15 2.39 25.97
N GLN A 313 -3.87 1.28 26.63
CA GLN A 313 -3.18 1.22 27.89
C GLN A 313 -2.00 0.27 27.70
N SER A 314 -0.80 0.72 28.06
CA SER A 314 0.33 -0.16 28.40
C SER A 314 -0.23 -1.44 29.02
N LEU A 315 0.15 -2.61 28.54
CA LEU A 315 -0.26 -3.93 29.05
C LEU A 315 -0.75 -3.83 30.50
N ALA A 316 -2.07 -3.69 30.70
CA ALA A 316 -2.63 -3.39 32.03
C ALA A 316 -2.28 -4.51 33.01
N THR A 317 -1.95 -5.68 32.46
CA THR A 317 -1.27 -6.79 33.12
C THR A 317 -0.18 -7.28 32.17
N ALA A 318 1.04 -7.49 32.68
CA ALA A 318 2.12 -8.06 31.90
C ALA A 318 1.75 -9.48 31.45
N ILE A 319 2.08 -9.85 30.21
CA ILE A 319 1.82 -11.19 29.67
C ILE A 319 2.97 -12.11 30.05
N GLU A 320 2.69 -13.26 30.67
CA GLU A 320 3.72 -14.27 30.96
C GLU A 320 4.12 -14.97 29.66
N ILE A 321 5.43 -14.99 29.38
CA ILE A 321 6.01 -15.63 28.21
C ILE A 321 6.59 -16.98 28.65
N PRO A 322 6.25 -18.09 27.97
CA PRO A 322 6.82 -19.41 28.25
C PRO A 322 8.36 -19.37 28.24
N PHE A 323 8.99 -20.01 29.23
CA PHE A 323 10.45 -20.10 29.35
C PHE A 323 10.92 -21.56 29.25
N SER A 324 10.68 -22.19 28.10
CA SER A 324 10.95 -23.60 27.86
C SER A 324 11.04 -23.89 26.36
N SER A 325 11.79 -24.93 25.99
CA SER A 325 11.76 -25.51 24.64
C SER A 325 10.50 -26.33 24.37
N ASP A 326 9.90 -26.87 25.44
CA ASP A 326 8.88 -27.92 25.37
C ASP A 326 7.45 -27.35 25.45
N GLU A 327 7.32 -26.10 25.90
CA GLU A 327 6.05 -25.41 25.97
C GLU A 327 5.76 -24.68 24.63
N PRO A 328 4.48 -24.68 24.19
CA PRO A 328 4.09 -23.93 23.00
C PRO A 328 4.25 -22.43 23.22
N ALA A 329 4.57 -21.70 22.15
CA ALA A 329 4.62 -20.25 22.18
C ALA A 329 3.23 -19.65 22.46
N ILE A 330 3.19 -18.52 23.17
CA ILE A 330 1.94 -17.79 23.44
C ILE A 330 1.62 -16.86 22.26
N ASP A 331 0.36 -16.81 21.83
CA ASP A 331 -0.12 -15.86 20.84
C ASP A 331 -0.31 -14.48 21.48
N ILE A 332 0.72 -13.64 21.37
CA ILE A 332 0.69 -12.26 21.85
C ILE A 332 -0.20 -11.38 20.97
N GLY A 333 -0.44 -11.78 19.71
CA GLY A 333 -1.37 -11.12 18.81
C GLY A 333 -2.81 -11.20 19.30
N GLN A 334 -3.22 -12.38 19.76
CA GLN A 334 -4.50 -12.58 20.44
C GLN A 334 -4.56 -11.86 21.79
N ALA A 335 -3.50 -11.99 22.61
CA ALA A 335 -3.48 -11.41 23.96
C ALA A 335 -3.52 -9.87 23.96
N LEU A 336 -2.92 -9.24 22.94
CA LEU A 336 -2.92 -7.79 22.75
C LEU A 336 -4.04 -7.31 21.82
N ASP A 337 -4.78 -8.24 21.22
CA ASP A 337 -5.81 -7.97 20.23
C ASP A 337 -5.27 -7.08 19.10
N LEU A 338 -4.17 -7.50 18.47
CA LEU A 338 -3.53 -6.76 17.38
C LEU A 338 -4.33 -6.93 16.09
N TRP A 339 -4.62 -5.84 15.37
CA TRP A 339 -5.19 -5.93 14.03
C TRP A 339 -4.64 -4.87 13.08
N VAL A 340 -4.88 -5.07 11.77
CA VAL A 340 -4.58 -4.08 10.74
C VAL A 340 -5.88 -3.41 10.32
N GLU A 341 -6.07 -2.14 10.65
CA GLU A 341 -7.28 -1.39 10.32
C GLU A 341 -7.17 -0.76 8.92
N SER A 342 -8.15 -1.00 8.05
CA SER A 342 -8.26 -0.36 6.74
C SER A 342 -8.32 1.17 6.83
N LYS A 343 -9.03 1.68 7.83
CA LYS A 343 -9.21 3.11 8.13
C LYS A 343 -8.45 3.50 9.41
N GLY A 344 -7.14 3.28 9.42
CA GLY A 344 -6.32 3.67 10.55
C GLY A 344 -6.40 5.19 10.84
N LYS A 345 -6.28 5.58 12.12
CA LYS A 345 -6.32 6.98 12.57
C LYS A 345 -5.35 7.93 11.84
N ASN A 346 -4.25 7.40 11.27
CA ASN A 346 -3.18 8.18 10.65
C ASN A 346 -3.04 7.97 9.13
N SER A 347 -3.42 6.80 8.62
CA SER A 347 -3.35 6.46 7.19
C SER A 347 -4.24 5.26 6.89
N ALA A 348 -4.83 5.26 5.69
CA ALA A 348 -5.56 4.10 5.19
C ALA A 348 -4.57 3.00 4.77
N VAL A 349 -4.83 1.76 5.17
CA VAL A 349 -4.01 0.61 4.75
C VAL A 349 -4.63 -0.01 3.51
N PHE A 350 -3.82 -0.13 2.46
CA PHE A 350 -4.19 -0.82 1.23
C PHE A 350 -3.40 -2.12 1.12
N GLN A 351 -3.92 -3.09 0.37
CA GLN A 351 -3.20 -4.32 0.04
C GLN A 351 -1.95 -4.05 -0.82
N ASP A 352 -1.00 -4.97 -0.78
CA ASP A 352 0.13 -5.00 -1.70
C ASP A 352 -0.36 -5.07 -3.15
N PHE A 353 0.26 -4.27 -4.02
CA PHE A 353 0.09 -4.41 -5.46
C PHE A 353 1.32 -3.94 -6.22
N THR A 354 1.38 -4.33 -7.48
CA THR A 354 2.41 -3.90 -8.42
C THR A 354 1.75 -3.71 -9.77
N THR A 355 1.91 -2.51 -10.32
CA THR A 355 1.52 -2.14 -11.69
C THR A 355 2.76 -1.66 -12.42
N PHE A 356 2.64 -1.33 -13.70
CA PHE A 356 3.79 -0.91 -14.50
C PHE A 356 4.56 0.27 -13.91
N ASN A 357 3.88 1.22 -13.27
CA ASN A 357 4.46 2.47 -12.79
C ASN A 357 4.15 2.80 -11.33
N ILE A 358 3.47 1.92 -10.61
CA ILE A 358 3.14 2.10 -9.19
C ILE A 358 3.32 0.77 -8.46
N THR A 359 4.03 0.79 -7.33
CA THR A 359 4.12 -0.32 -6.38
C THR A 359 3.71 0.15 -5.00
N LEU A 360 3.00 -0.71 -4.28
CA LEU A 360 2.75 -0.55 -2.85
C LEU A 360 3.17 -1.84 -2.14
N LYS A 361 4.10 -1.71 -1.19
CA LYS A 361 4.67 -2.83 -0.41
C LYS A 361 4.74 -2.47 1.06
N HIS A 362 4.67 -3.48 1.93
CA HIS A 362 4.63 -3.26 3.36
C HIS A 362 5.81 -3.88 4.12
N LYS A 363 6.15 -3.24 5.25
CA LYS A 363 7.06 -3.78 6.25
C LYS A 363 6.45 -3.66 7.63
N LEU A 364 6.53 -4.73 8.40
CA LEU A 364 6.15 -4.74 9.80
C LEU A 364 7.39 -4.45 10.66
N TYR A 365 7.40 -3.28 11.30
CA TYR A 365 8.36 -2.94 12.34
C TYR A 365 7.77 -3.30 13.69
N TRP A 366 8.55 -3.93 14.54
CA TRP A 366 8.09 -4.28 15.89
C TRP A 366 9.15 -4.00 16.94
N VAL A 367 8.69 -3.71 18.15
CA VAL A 367 9.49 -3.54 19.35
C VAL A 367 8.80 -4.29 20.48
N ALA A 368 9.51 -5.19 21.13
CA ALA A 368 9.05 -5.91 22.30
C ALA A 368 9.95 -5.59 23.49
N LYS A 369 9.37 -5.28 24.65
CA LYS A 369 10.11 -5.18 25.90
C LYS A 369 9.67 -6.30 26.82
N ILE A 370 10.63 -7.12 27.22
CA ILE A 370 10.40 -8.17 28.21
C ILE A 370 11.11 -7.81 29.51
N GLU A 371 10.63 -8.38 30.60
CA GLU A 371 11.22 -8.26 31.91
C GLU A 371 11.56 -9.64 32.46
N ILE A 372 12.79 -9.79 32.94
CA ILE A 372 13.29 -10.98 33.64
C ILE A 372 14.03 -10.51 34.89
N ALA A 373 13.64 -10.98 36.07
CA ALA A 373 14.25 -10.58 37.34
C ALA A 373 14.33 -9.05 37.55
N GLN A 374 13.26 -8.33 37.18
CA GLN A 374 13.17 -6.85 37.18
C GLN A 374 14.17 -6.15 36.23
N GLU A 375 14.75 -6.88 35.30
CA GLU A 375 15.58 -6.33 34.23
C GLU A 375 14.79 -6.24 32.94
N THR A 376 14.69 -5.03 32.41
CA THR A 376 14.01 -4.79 31.13
C THR A 376 14.97 -4.92 29.96
N ILE A 377 14.58 -5.73 28.98
CA ILE A 377 15.32 -5.91 27.73
C ILE A 377 14.41 -5.53 26.57
N SER A 378 14.96 -4.79 25.60
CA SER A 378 14.25 -4.39 24.40
C SER A 378 14.74 -5.20 23.19
N PHE A 379 13.78 -5.69 22.42
CA PHE A 379 13.95 -6.38 21.16
C PHE A 379 13.29 -5.56 20.07
N ASN A 380 13.86 -5.57 18.88
CA ASN A 380 13.26 -4.96 17.71
C ASN A 380 13.54 -5.80 16.47
N GLY A 381 12.69 -5.63 15.47
CA GLY A 381 12.85 -6.29 14.20
C GLY A 381 12.05 -5.62 13.11
N VAL A 382 12.35 -6.03 11.88
CA VAL A 382 11.63 -5.62 10.69
C VAL A 382 11.40 -6.85 9.83
N GLN A 383 10.16 -7.04 9.38
CA GLN A 383 9.77 -8.15 8.52
C GLN A 383 9.09 -7.59 7.27
N ASN A 384 9.43 -8.13 6.09
CA ASN A 384 8.63 -7.86 4.89
C ASN A 384 7.34 -8.65 5.02
N ILE A 385 6.21 -8.00 4.77
CA ILE A 385 4.89 -8.62 4.93
C ILE A 385 4.04 -8.29 3.72
N ILE A 386 3.25 -9.27 3.27
CA ILE A 386 2.27 -9.09 2.21
C ILE A 386 0.96 -8.71 2.86
N VAL A 387 0.46 -7.52 2.58
CA VAL A 387 -0.89 -7.12 3.01
C VAL A 387 -1.88 -7.57 1.94
N LEU A 388 -2.86 -8.36 2.33
CA LEU A 388 -3.91 -8.90 1.47
C LEU A 388 -5.22 -8.11 1.65
N PRO A 389 -6.12 -8.13 0.65
CA PRO A 389 -7.45 -7.52 0.79
C PRO A 389 -8.23 -8.14 1.96
N PRO A 390 -9.30 -7.48 2.44
CA PRO A 390 -10.22 -8.06 3.42
C PRO A 390 -10.72 -9.44 2.96
N ILE A 391 -10.88 -10.37 3.90
CA ILE A 391 -11.33 -11.75 3.60
C ILE A 391 -12.71 -11.74 2.95
N ASP A 392 -13.62 -10.90 3.43
CA ASP A 392 -15.01 -10.80 2.95
C ASP A 392 -15.16 -9.90 1.70
N GLY A 393 -14.05 -9.36 1.18
CA GLY A 393 -14.04 -8.47 0.00
C GLY A 393 -14.80 -7.14 0.17
N ALA A 394 -15.25 -6.81 1.39
CA ALA A 394 -16.29 -5.81 1.62
C ALA A 394 -15.80 -4.36 1.83
N SER A 395 -14.52 -4.12 2.07
CA SER A 395 -14.02 -2.76 2.36
C SER A 395 -13.05 -2.26 1.29
N ALA A 396 -13.51 -1.27 0.51
CA ALA A 396 -12.63 -0.38 -0.23
C ALA A 396 -12.31 0.83 0.65
N PRO A 397 -11.05 1.25 0.83
CA PRO A 397 -10.71 2.43 1.63
C PRO A 397 -11.44 3.67 1.08
N GLU A 398 -11.89 4.58 1.93
CA GLU A 398 -12.78 5.68 1.53
C GLU A 398 -12.12 6.65 0.55
N TYR A 399 -12.92 7.23 -0.35
CA TYR A 399 -12.43 8.18 -1.35
C TYR A 399 -12.01 9.48 -0.67
N ILE A 400 -10.72 9.82 -0.73
CA ILE A 400 -10.28 11.18 -0.44
C ILE A 400 -10.57 11.99 -1.71
N GLU A 401 -11.60 12.82 -1.67
CA GLU A 401 -11.83 13.78 -2.73
C GLU A 401 -10.69 14.80 -2.71
N SER A 402 -9.68 14.57 -3.55
CA SER A 402 -8.55 15.48 -3.65
C SER A 402 -9.03 16.78 -4.30
N GLU A 403 -8.81 17.91 -3.64
CA GLU A 403 -8.87 19.20 -4.29
C GLU A 403 -7.93 19.19 -5.52
N PRO A 404 -8.36 19.75 -6.66
CA PRO A 404 -7.49 19.81 -7.81
C PRO A 404 -6.27 20.66 -7.44
N LEU A 405 -5.07 20.13 -7.66
CA LEU A 405 -3.93 21.03 -7.88
C LEU A 405 -4.33 22.01 -8.99
N PRO A 406 -3.90 23.28 -8.93
CA PRO A 406 -4.18 24.25 -9.98
C PRO A 406 -3.91 23.59 -11.33
N GLU A 407 -4.86 23.71 -12.26
CA GLU A 407 -4.69 23.23 -13.62
C GLU A 407 -3.44 23.90 -14.19
N TYR A 408 -2.30 23.21 -14.13
CA TYR A 408 -1.18 23.55 -14.98
C TYR A 408 -1.67 23.27 -16.40
N GLU A 409 -1.86 24.35 -17.17
CA GLU A 409 -2.49 24.32 -18.48
C GLU A 409 -1.97 23.14 -19.32
N THR A 410 -2.97 22.47 -19.88
CA THR A 410 -3.01 21.44 -20.91
C THR A 410 -1.81 21.33 -21.85
N ASP A 411 -1.43 20.08 -22.18
CA ASP A 411 -1.26 19.46 -23.52
C ASP A 411 -0.66 20.26 -24.70
N THR A 412 -0.10 21.44 -24.49
CA THR A 412 0.89 21.98 -25.40
C THR A 412 2.18 21.23 -25.15
N SER A 413 2.76 20.81 -26.26
CA SER A 413 3.99 20.05 -26.31
C SER A 413 5.05 20.63 -25.38
N ILE A 414 5.99 19.75 -25.03
CA ILE A 414 7.29 20.04 -24.42
C ILE A 414 8.08 21.18 -25.15
N ASP A 415 7.54 21.78 -26.22
CA ASP A 415 8.22 22.78 -27.05
C ASP A 415 7.99 24.25 -26.64
N ALA A 416 7.06 24.59 -25.74
CA ALA A 416 6.68 25.99 -25.54
C ALA A 416 7.36 26.74 -24.36
N VAL A 417 8.25 26.11 -23.58
CA VAL A 417 9.12 26.84 -22.64
C VAL A 417 10.58 26.44 -22.85
N ILE A 418 11.08 26.70 -24.06
CA ILE A 418 12.52 26.83 -24.30
C ILE A 418 12.93 28.23 -23.84
N GLN A 419 13.19 28.38 -22.53
CA GLN A 419 14.25 29.29 -22.12
C GLN A 419 15.55 28.49 -22.17
N LYS A 420 16.42 28.88 -23.12
CA LYS A 420 17.75 28.34 -23.43
C LYS A 420 18.44 27.59 -22.27
N GLY A 421 18.23 26.29 -22.20
CA GLY A 421 18.94 25.39 -21.30
C GLY A 421 18.39 23.98 -21.38
N LYS A 422 19.26 22.97 -21.42
CA LYS A 422 18.86 21.57 -21.21
C LYS A 422 18.23 21.49 -19.81
N PRO A 423 17.01 20.96 -19.64
CA PRO A 423 16.46 20.73 -18.31
C PRO A 423 17.44 19.87 -17.49
N PRO A 424 17.61 20.14 -16.19
CA PRO A 424 18.54 19.37 -15.37
C PRO A 424 18.16 17.89 -15.37
N SER A 425 19.16 17.02 -15.42
CA SER A 425 18.97 15.58 -15.25
C SER A 425 18.36 15.27 -13.87
N PHE A 426 17.84 14.05 -13.67
CA PHE A 426 17.28 13.64 -12.38
C PHE A 426 18.26 13.84 -11.20
N GLU A 427 19.53 13.52 -11.42
CA GLU A 427 20.61 13.66 -10.44
C GLU A 427 20.94 15.13 -10.16
N GLU A 428 21.01 15.95 -11.22
CA GLU A 428 21.23 17.40 -11.14
C GLU A 428 20.09 18.10 -10.39
N ALA A 429 18.83 17.71 -10.66
CA ALA A 429 17.66 18.32 -10.04
C ALA A 429 17.50 17.96 -8.56
N ARG A 430 18.15 16.89 -8.09
CA ARG A 430 18.24 16.52 -6.67
C ARG A 430 19.51 17.00 -5.97
N GLY A 431 20.43 17.66 -6.68
CA GLY A 431 21.73 18.04 -6.14
C GLY A 431 22.61 16.85 -5.75
N ILE A 432 22.41 15.69 -6.37
CA ILE A 432 23.23 14.49 -6.15
C ILE A 432 24.37 14.50 -7.17
N GLU A 433 25.28 15.46 -7.07
CA GLU A 433 26.59 15.39 -7.73
C GLU A 433 27.69 15.27 -6.67
N GLY A 434 28.40 14.13 -6.67
CA GLY A 434 29.76 14.06 -6.14
C GLY A 434 29.99 13.52 -4.72
N LYS A 435 29.72 12.23 -4.47
CA LYS A 435 30.48 11.42 -3.48
C LYS A 435 30.78 10.01 -4.00
N HIS A 436 31.38 9.91 -5.19
CA HIS A 436 32.30 8.82 -5.49
C HIS A 436 33.66 9.43 -5.79
N LYS A 437 34.45 9.64 -4.73
CA LYS A 437 35.90 9.80 -4.85
C LYS A 437 36.57 8.68 -4.05
N ASN A 438 37.21 7.80 -4.79
CA ASN A 438 38.39 7.01 -4.47
C ASN A 438 38.84 6.98 -3.00
N SER A 439 38.81 5.79 -2.39
CA SER A 439 39.84 5.40 -1.42
C SER A 439 40.59 4.18 -1.96
N SER A 440 41.59 4.46 -2.79
CA SER A 440 42.80 3.64 -2.89
C SER A 440 43.75 4.03 -1.76
N HIS A 441 44.58 3.07 -1.31
CA HIS A 441 45.62 3.08 -0.26
C HIS A 441 45.16 2.41 1.06
N ASP A 442 45.92 1.51 1.69
CA ASP A 442 47.26 1.00 1.38
C ASP A 442 47.51 -0.33 2.10
N LYS A 443 48.55 -1.02 1.66
CA LYS A 443 49.16 -2.22 2.23
C LYS A 443 49.91 -1.90 3.54
N GLY A 444 49.94 -2.88 4.45
CA GLY A 444 51.12 -3.29 5.21
C GLY A 444 51.66 -2.38 6.32
N HIS A 445 51.45 -2.77 7.58
CA HIS A 445 52.48 -3.44 8.38
C HIS A 445 51.86 -4.20 9.56
#